data_AF-A0A4V1RKW2-F1
#
_entry.id   AF-A0A4V1RKW2-F1
#
_cell.length_a   1.000
_cell.length_b   1.000
_cell.length_c   1.000
_cell.angle_alpha   90.00
_cell.angle_beta   90.00
_cell.angle_gamma   90.00
#
_symmetry.space_group_name_H-M   'P 1'
#
loop_
_entity.id
_entity.type
_entity.pdbx_description
1 polymer ?
#
loop_
_entity_poly.entity_id
_entity_poly.type
_entity_poly.pdbx_seq_one_letter_code
_entity_poly.pdbx_strand_id
1 'polypeptide(L)'
;MTGTPAHPGEPAQPADPLREEIAQLQETVRSHHDVGRALGLMTVRFACTTPEAWLTLQRVARDAGLEVGAVARVLVVAHDGSAAADDLELLASLDPHLPEGGWPVGPWQDQGS
;
A
#
# COMPACT_ATOMS: atom_id res chain seq x y z
N MET A 1 8.95 -52.90 -16.95
CA MET A 1 9.47 -51.52 -16.88
C MET A 1 9.22 -50.84 -18.21
N THR A 2 8.22 -49.98 -18.29
CA THR A 2 8.01 -49.07 -19.41
C THR A 2 7.59 -47.75 -18.80
N GLY A 3 8.53 -46.80 -18.74
CA GLY A 3 8.27 -45.43 -18.35
C GLY A 3 7.41 -44.79 -19.42
N THR A 4 6.22 -44.35 -19.04
CA THR A 4 5.38 -43.49 -19.87
C THR A 4 6.11 -42.15 -20.07
N PRO A 5 6.29 -41.66 -21.31
CA PRO A 5 6.91 -40.37 -21.53
C PRO A 5 5.94 -39.27 -21.09
N ALA A 6 6.43 -38.34 -20.27
CA ALA A 6 5.71 -37.13 -19.89
C ALA A 6 5.36 -36.33 -21.16
N HIS A 7 4.08 -36.05 -21.34
CA HIS A 7 3.55 -35.32 -22.49
C HIS A 7 3.87 -33.82 -22.34
N PRO A 8 4.58 -33.19 -23.28
CA PRO A 8 4.84 -31.75 -23.25
C PRO A 8 3.61 -31.03 -23.79
N GLY A 9 2.69 -30.68 -22.91
CA GLY A 9 1.47 -30.00 -23.32
C GLY A 9 0.42 -29.87 -22.23
N GLU A 10 0.80 -29.85 -20.96
CA GLU A 10 -0.16 -29.55 -19.90
C GLU A 10 -0.53 -28.06 -19.99
N PRO A 11 -1.77 -27.72 -20.39
CA PRO A 11 -2.20 -26.33 -20.38
C PRO A 11 -2.18 -25.86 -18.93
N ALA A 12 -1.64 -24.67 -18.68
CA ALA A 12 -1.70 -24.04 -17.37
C ALA A 12 -3.15 -24.16 -16.85
N GLN A 13 -3.35 -24.93 -15.79
CA GLN A 13 -4.68 -25.15 -15.23
C GLN A 13 -5.28 -23.77 -14.93
N PRO A 14 -6.50 -23.48 -15.43
CA PRO A 14 -7.16 -22.22 -15.11
C PRO A 14 -7.21 -22.10 -13.59
N ALA A 15 -6.83 -20.93 -13.06
CA ALA A 15 -6.82 -20.69 -11.63
C ALA A 15 -8.20 -21.07 -11.07
N ASP A 16 -8.19 -21.92 -10.05
CA ASP A 16 -9.38 -22.36 -9.35
C ASP A 16 -10.13 -21.10 -8.86
N PRO A 17 -11.41 -20.91 -9.21
CA PRO A 17 -12.17 -19.70 -8.86
C PRO A 17 -12.14 -19.40 -7.35
N LEU A 18 -12.01 -20.43 -6.50
CA LEU A 18 -11.85 -20.25 -5.06
C LEU A 18 -10.51 -19.60 -4.69
N ARG A 19 -9.44 -19.89 -5.44
CA ARG A 19 -8.11 -19.27 -5.22
C ARG A 19 -8.12 -17.81 -5.64
N GLU A 20 -8.82 -17.47 -6.72
CA GLU A 20 -9.00 -16.08 -7.14
C GLU A 20 -9.81 -15.28 -6.11
N GLU A 21 -10.90 -15.86 -5.60
CA GLU A 21 -11.71 -15.24 -4.54
C GLU A 21 -10.89 -15.03 -3.25
N ILE A 22 -10.11 -16.03 -2.83
CA ILE A 22 -9.21 -15.91 -1.68
C ILE A 22 -8.18 -14.79 -1.90
N ALA A 23 -7.57 -14.71 -3.08
CA ALA A 23 -6.61 -13.66 -3.40
C ALA A 23 -7.25 -12.26 -3.35
N GLN A 24 -8.45 -12.12 -3.90
CA GLN A 24 -9.20 -10.86 -3.87
C GLN A 24 -9.57 -10.45 -2.43
N LEU A 25 -9.99 -11.39 -1.59
CA LEU A 25 -10.29 -11.14 -0.19
C LEU A 25 -9.04 -10.74 0.59
N GLN A 26 -7.93 -11.45 0.38
CA GLN A 26 -6.64 -11.14 1.01
C GLN A 26 -6.16 -9.73 0.65
N GLU A 27 -6.32 -9.34 -0.61
CA GLU A 27 -5.97 -7.99 -1.06
C GLU A 27 -6.87 -6.93 -0.43
N THR A 28 -8.18 -7.19 -0.36
CA THR A 28 -9.13 -6.29 0.30
C THR A 28 -8.80 -6.10 1.78
N VAL A 29 -8.48 -7.18 2.49
CA VAL A 29 -8.09 -7.13 3.91
C VAL A 29 -6.79 -6.36 4.09
N ARG A 30 -5.80 -6.58 3.23
CA ARG A 30 -4.52 -5.86 3.26
C ARG A 30 -4.73 -4.37 3.04
N SER A 31 -5.52 -4.00 2.03
CA SER A 31 -5.88 -2.62 1.73
C SER A 31 -6.55 -1.94 2.94
N HIS A 32 -7.53 -2.58 3.58
CA HIS A 32 -8.17 -2.04 4.79
C HIS A 32 -7.19 -1.87 5.95
N HIS A 33 -6.27 -2.82 6.13
CA HIS A 33 -5.25 -2.73 7.17
C HIS A 33 -4.28 -1.56 6.93
N ASP A 34 -3.82 -1.38 5.70
CA ASP A 34 -2.91 -0.28 5.33
C ASP A 34 -3.60 1.08 5.48
N VAL A 35 -4.89 1.18 5.13
CA VAL A 35 -5.69 2.38 5.42
C VAL A 35 -5.74 2.68 6.91
N GLY A 36 -6.03 1.70 7.75
CA GLY A 36 -6.05 1.87 9.21
C GLY A 36 -4.71 2.36 9.76
N ARG A 37 -3.59 1.77 9.28
CA ARG A 37 -2.24 2.18 9.67
C ARG A 37 -1.91 3.59 9.21
N ALA A 38 -2.16 3.91 7.94
CA ALA A 38 -1.93 5.25 7.39
C ALA A 38 -2.68 6.32 8.20
N LEU A 39 -3.95 6.06 8.57
CA LEU A 39 -4.71 6.97 9.41
C LEU A 39 -4.06 7.18 10.79
N GLY A 40 -3.65 6.12 11.46
CA GLY A 40 -2.95 6.22 12.75
C GLY A 40 -1.62 7.00 12.65
N LEU A 41 -0.88 6.84 11.56
CA LEU A 41 0.35 7.60 11.31
C LEU A 41 0.03 9.09 11.04
N MET A 42 -0.99 9.38 10.24
CA MET A 42 -1.40 10.74 9.92
C MET A 42 -1.89 11.52 11.15
N THR A 43 -2.66 10.89 12.04
CA THR A 43 -3.16 11.56 13.25
C THR A 43 -2.03 12.00 14.18
N VAL A 44 -1.00 11.15 14.34
CA VAL A 44 0.20 11.49 15.12
C VAL A 44 1.01 12.56 14.39
N ARG A 45 1.27 12.37 13.10
CA ARG A 45 2.16 13.23 12.31
C ARG A 45 1.62 14.65 12.16
N PHE A 46 0.31 14.80 11.97
CA PHE A 46 -0.34 16.08 11.72
C PHE A 46 -1.13 16.60 12.92
N ALA A 47 -1.00 15.94 14.08
CA ALA A 47 -1.73 16.28 15.31
C ALA A 47 -3.24 16.50 15.08
N CYS A 48 -3.85 15.62 14.28
CA CYS A 48 -5.26 15.70 13.89
C CYS A 48 -6.06 14.50 14.38
N THR A 49 -7.39 14.62 14.33
CA THR A 49 -8.31 13.54 14.67
C THR A 49 -8.40 12.52 13.53
N THR A 50 -8.81 11.27 13.83
CA THR A 50 -9.00 10.24 12.80
C THR A 50 -9.95 10.66 11.67
N PRO A 51 -11.10 11.34 11.93
CA PRO A 51 -11.95 11.87 10.85
C PRO A 51 -11.24 12.90 9.96
N GLU A 52 -10.43 13.79 10.52
CA GLU A 52 -9.66 14.78 9.74
C GLU A 52 -8.57 14.11 8.90
N ALA A 53 -7.87 13.12 9.47
CA ALA A 53 -6.93 12.29 8.73
C ALA A 53 -7.61 11.56 7.56
N TRP A 54 -8.81 11.03 7.77
CA TRP A 54 -9.60 10.36 6.72
C TRP A 54 -10.03 11.31 5.61
N LEU A 55 -10.50 12.51 5.94
CA LEU A 55 -10.82 13.54 4.95
C LEU A 55 -9.58 13.97 4.15
N THR A 56 -8.43 14.09 4.82
CA THR A 56 -7.16 14.43 4.19
C THR A 56 -6.71 13.33 3.24
N LEU A 57 -6.76 12.07 3.66
CA LEU A 57 -6.38 10.92 2.84
C LEU A 57 -7.25 10.82 1.57
N GLN A 58 -8.57 11.01 1.71
CA GLN A 58 -9.49 11.05 0.57
C GLN A 58 -9.21 12.22 -0.38
N ARG A 59 -8.85 13.39 0.16
CA ARG A 59 -8.48 14.55 -0.67
C ARG A 59 -7.22 14.26 -1.47
N VAL A 60 -6.17 13.77 -0.82
CA VAL A 60 -4.90 13.40 -1.46
C VAL A 60 -5.12 12.37 -2.57
N ALA A 61 -5.89 11.31 -2.28
CA ALA A 61 -6.22 10.28 -3.26
C ALA A 61 -6.96 10.85 -4.48
N ARG A 62 -7.96 11.70 -4.24
CA ARG A 62 -8.72 12.36 -5.30
C ARG A 62 -7.83 13.27 -6.15
N ASP A 63 -7.03 14.11 -5.51
CA ASP A 63 -6.20 15.11 -6.20
C ASP A 63 -5.09 14.44 -7.03
N ALA A 64 -4.59 13.28 -6.57
CA ALA A 64 -3.62 12.46 -7.29
C ALA A 64 -4.26 11.51 -8.34
N GLY A 65 -5.59 11.39 -8.37
CA GLY A 65 -6.29 10.44 -9.25
C GLY A 65 -6.06 8.96 -8.89
N LEU A 66 -5.88 8.66 -7.61
CA LEU A 66 -5.55 7.33 -7.09
C LEU A 66 -6.63 6.79 -6.16
N GLU A 67 -6.60 5.48 -5.96
CA GLU A 67 -7.39 4.81 -4.93
C GLU A 67 -6.82 5.09 -3.52
N VAL A 68 -7.71 5.24 -2.54
CA VAL A 68 -7.34 5.50 -1.13
C VAL A 68 -6.40 4.44 -0.58
N GLY A 69 -6.64 3.16 -0.92
CA GLY A 69 -5.77 2.05 -0.51
C GLY A 69 -4.36 2.16 -1.10
N ALA A 70 -4.23 2.64 -2.33
CA ALA A 70 -2.92 2.81 -2.98
C ALA A 70 -2.10 3.91 -2.28
N VAL A 71 -2.75 5.05 -1.99
CA VAL A 71 -2.12 6.14 -1.21
C VAL A 71 -1.73 5.64 0.18
N ALA A 72 -2.64 4.99 0.90
CA ALA A 72 -2.38 4.49 2.24
C ALA A 72 -1.19 3.52 2.27
N ARG A 73 -1.15 2.56 1.33
CA ARG A 73 -0.04 1.63 1.18
C ARG A 73 1.29 2.35 0.97
N VAL A 74 1.36 3.33 0.06
CA VAL A 74 2.57 4.13 -0.20
C VAL A 74 3.05 4.83 1.07
N LEU A 75 2.14 5.51 1.77
CA LEU A 75 2.47 6.22 3.01
C LEU A 75 3.04 5.25 4.05
N VAL A 76 2.44 4.06 4.19
CA VAL A 76 2.89 3.04 5.13
C VAL A 76 4.27 2.50 4.76
N VAL A 77 4.50 2.07 3.51
CA VAL A 77 5.80 1.48 3.12
C VAL A 77 6.91 2.52 3.12
N ALA A 78 6.61 3.78 2.76
CA ALA A 78 7.56 4.88 2.87
C ALA A 78 7.92 5.17 4.33
N HIS A 79 6.92 5.17 5.22
CA HIS A 79 7.15 5.35 6.64
C HIS A 79 7.98 4.20 7.22
N ASP A 80 7.69 2.96 6.83
CA ASP A 80 8.42 1.78 7.32
C ASP A 80 9.83 1.64 6.72
N GLY A 81 10.20 2.47 5.73
CA GLY A 81 11.47 2.39 5.00
C GLY A 81 11.56 1.18 4.05
N SER A 82 10.41 0.60 3.69
CA SER A 82 10.29 -0.56 2.79
C SER A 82 9.80 -0.19 1.38
N ALA A 83 9.62 1.09 1.11
CA ALA A 83 9.22 1.61 -0.20
C ALA A 83 10.21 1.23 -1.31
N ALA A 84 9.69 0.69 -2.42
CA ALA A 84 10.45 0.50 -3.65
C ALA A 84 10.62 1.84 -4.42
N ALA A 85 11.41 1.84 -5.49
CA ALA A 85 11.62 3.06 -6.30
C ALA A 85 10.31 3.66 -6.81
N ASP A 86 9.41 2.82 -7.36
CA ASP A 86 8.09 3.23 -7.84
C ASP A 86 7.22 3.82 -6.72
N ASP A 87 7.38 3.33 -5.49
CA ASP A 87 6.64 3.84 -4.32
C ASP A 87 7.14 5.22 -3.90
N LEU A 88 8.44 5.46 -4.00
CA LEU A 88 9.05 6.75 -3.70
C LEU A 88 8.71 7.79 -4.78
N GLU A 89 8.67 7.37 -6.05
CA GLU A 89 8.21 8.24 -7.14
C GLU A 89 6.73 8.60 -6.96
N LEU A 90 5.90 7.62 -6.61
CA LEU A 90 4.50 7.85 -6.28
C LEU A 90 4.37 8.78 -5.08
N LEU A 91 5.13 8.58 -4.00
CA LEU A 91 5.13 9.46 -2.85
C LEU A 91 5.54 10.90 -3.21
N ALA A 92 6.56 11.08 -4.04
CA ALA A 92 6.98 12.40 -4.51
C ALA A 92 5.86 13.12 -5.28
N SER A 93 5.04 12.38 -6.03
CA SER A 93 3.86 12.94 -6.70
C SER A 93 2.72 13.32 -5.74
N LEU A 94 2.68 12.71 -4.54
CA LEU A 94 1.69 13.01 -3.49
C LEU A 94 2.09 14.22 -2.63
N ASP A 95 3.38 14.53 -2.53
CA ASP A 95 3.92 15.58 -1.66
C ASP A 95 3.21 16.95 -1.80
N PRO A 96 2.86 17.43 -3.02
CA PRO A 96 2.12 18.69 -3.19
C PRO A 96 0.71 18.69 -2.58
N HIS A 97 0.13 17.51 -2.33
CA HIS A 97 -1.24 17.34 -1.82
C HIS A 97 -1.28 17.09 -0.31
N LEU A 98 -0.14 16.76 0.28
CA LEU A 98 -0.01 16.48 1.70
C LEU A 98 -0.06 17.77 2.54
N PRO A 99 -0.49 17.68 3.80
CA PRO A 99 -0.37 18.79 4.74
C PRO A 99 1.08 19.26 4.92
N GLU A 100 1.24 20.48 5.45
CA GLU A 100 2.56 21.07 5.69
C GLU A 100 3.49 20.12 6.48
N GLY A 101 4.73 20.05 6.00
CA GLY A 101 5.77 19.16 6.53
C GLY A 101 5.88 17.80 5.83
N GLY A 102 5.04 17.52 4.84
CA GLY A 102 5.17 16.36 3.95
C GLY A 102 5.07 15.01 4.65
N TRP A 103 5.42 13.94 3.92
CA TRP A 103 5.50 12.59 4.50
C TRP A 103 6.94 12.17 4.70
N PRO A 104 7.28 11.64 5.89
CA PRO A 104 8.65 11.29 6.14
C PRO A 104 8.97 9.88 5.57
N VAL A 105 10.21 9.69 5.10
CA VAL A 105 10.69 8.43 4.51
C VAL A 105 11.68 7.77 5.47
N GLY A 106 11.40 6.53 5.88
CA GLY A 106 12.29 5.75 6.73
C GLY A 106 13.60 5.34 6.03
N PRO A 107 14.56 4.73 6.76
CA PRO A 107 14.43 4.23 8.12
C PRO A 107 14.70 5.32 9.17
N TRP A 108 13.89 5.33 10.22
CA TRP A 108 14.07 6.17 11.42
C TRP A 108 15.31 5.70 12.18
N GLN A 109 16.50 6.09 11.73
CA GLN A 109 17.68 5.94 12.56
C GLN A 109 17.44 6.80 13.81
N ASP A 110 17.50 6.16 14.99
CA ASP A 110 17.42 6.82 16.30
C ASP A 110 18.24 8.12 16.26
N GLN A 111 17.57 9.27 16.32
CA GLN A 111 18.21 10.50 16.76
C GLN A 111 18.37 10.40 18.28
N GLY A 112 19.27 9.51 18.70
CA GLY A 112 19.91 9.54 20.00
C GLY A 112 21.19 10.35 19.89
N SER A 113 21.16 11.60 20.38
CA SER A 113 22.33 12.33 20.92
C SER A 113 21.83 13.53 21.72
#